data_AF-A0A6C0EMH8-F1
#
_entry.id   AF-A0A6C0EMH8-F1
#
_cell.length_a   1.000
_cell.length_b   1.000
_cell.length_c   1.000
_cell.angle_alpha   90.00
_cell.angle_beta   90.00
_cell.angle_gamma   90.00
#
_symmetry.space_group_name_H-M   'P 1'
#
loop_
_entity.id
_entity.type
_entity.pdbx_description
1 polymer ?
#
loop_
_entity_poly.entity_id
_entity_poly.type
_entity_poly.pdbx_seq_one_letter_code
_entity_poly.pdbx_strand_id
1 'polypeptide(L)'
;MTDINELKRLRDHIEIMDSIHQVHIFKILKQNQIEYTENNNGVFINMTLLNNDTLKHIGNFIKYVDLQQKQLESVEDIKAKYQKEFYKDNKENSFG
;
A
#
# COMPACT_ATOMS: atom_id res chain seq x y z
N MET A 1 -4.17 -7.12 24.76
CA MET A 1 -2.96 -7.79 24.26
C MET A 1 -3.21 -8.03 22.78
N THR A 2 -2.39 -7.47 21.89
CA THR A 2 -2.56 -7.63 20.44
C THR A 2 -2.38 -9.09 20.07
N ASP A 3 -3.26 -9.64 19.22
CA ASP A 3 -3.15 -11.04 18.80
C ASP A 3 -1.87 -11.22 17.97
N ILE A 4 -1.07 -12.23 18.32
CA ILE A 4 0.15 -12.59 17.59
C ILE A 4 -0.17 -12.87 16.11
N ASN A 5 -1.35 -13.40 15.81
CA ASN A 5 -1.77 -13.65 14.43
C ASN A 5 -2.05 -12.34 13.67
N GLU A 6 -2.56 -11.31 14.33
CA GLU A 6 -2.74 -9.98 13.73
C GLU A 6 -1.38 -9.34 13.42
N LEU A 7 -0.41 -9.44 14.34
CA LEU A 7 0.94 -8.94 14.12
C LEU A 7 1.64 -9.65 12.95
N LYS A 8 1.47 -10.96 12.82
CA LYS A 8 1.99 -11.74 11.68
C LYS A 8 1.37 -11.28 10.36
N ARG A 9 0.04 -11.17 10.31
CA ARG A 9 -0.67 -10.70 9.10
C ARG A 9 -0.23 -9.30 8.69
N LEU A 10 -0.05 -8.40 9.66
CA LEU A 10 0.43 -7.05 9.40
C LEU A 10 1.85 -7.08 8.82
N ARG A 11 2.77 -7.84 9.42
CA ARG A 11 4.13 -8.01 8.89
C ARG A 11 4.11 -8.55 7.45
N ASP A 12 3.39 -9.65 7.23
CA ASP A 12 3.33 -10.31 5.91
C ASP A 12 2.77 -9.36 4.84
N HIS A 13 1.79 -8.53 5.22
CA HIS A 13 1.26 -7.49 4.34
C HIS A 13 2.31 -6.43 4.03
N ILE A 14 3.07 -5.94 5.03
CA ILE A 14 4.11 -4.92 4.83
C ILE A 14 5.23 -5.44 3.91
N GLU A 15 5.63 -6.70 4.07
CA GLU A 15 6.72 -7.31 3.30
C GLU A 15 6.43 -7.39 1.79
N ILE A 16 5.16 -7.47 1.39
CA ILE A 16 4.75 -7.51 -0.03
C ILE A 16 4.46 -6.13 -0.63
N MET A 17 4.43 -5.06 0.18
CA MET A 17 4.23 -3.70 -0.33
C MET A 17 5.46 -3.21 -1.10
N ASP A 18 5.27 -2.26 -2.01
CA ASP A 18 6.40 -1.62 -2.69
C ASP A 18 7.37 -0.97 -1.69
N SER A 19 8.66 -0.98 -2.05
CA SER A 19 9.75 -0.46 -1.22
C SER A 19 9.52 0.97 -0.72
N ILE A 20 8.87 1.83 -1.51
CA ILE A 20 8.54 3.20 -1.11
C ILE A 20 7.56 3.25 0.07
N HIS A 21 6.60 2.32 0.12
CA HIS A 21 5.64 2.20 1.22
C HIS A 21 6.30 1.59 2.46
N GLN A 22 7.16 0.58 2.27
CA GLN A 22 7.97 0.02 3.36
C GLN A 22 8.86 1.10 4.00
N VAL A 23 9.50 1.95 3.19
CA VAL A 23 10.31 3.09 3.68
C VAL A 23 9.44 4.10 4.46
N HIS A 24 8.20 4.35 4.04
CA HIS A 24 7.31 5.25 4.79
C HIS A 24 6.88 4.64 6.13
N ILE A 25 6.56 3.35 6.15
CA ILE A 25 6.27 2.61 7.39
C ILE A 25 7.48 2.65 8.33
N PHE A 26 8.69 2.50 7.79
CA PHE A 26 9.91 2.66 8.58
C PHE A 26 10.06 4.06 9.17
N LYS A 27 9.65 5.12 8.45
CA LYS A 27 9.61 6.48 9.02
C LYS A 27 8.63 6.58 10.19
N ILE A 28 7.45 5.96 10.10
CA ILE A 28 6.50 5.87 11.23
C ILE A 28 7.17 5.20 12.42
N LEU A 29 7.87 4.08 12.20
CA LEU A 29 8.56 3.34 13.25
C LEU A 29 9.67 4.19 13.91
N LYS A 30 10.46 4.92 13.12
CA LYS A 30 11.45 5.88 13.66
C LYS A 30 10.81 7.01 14.45
N GLN A 31 9.70 7.58 13.99
CA GLN A 31 8.98 8.64 14.71
C GLN A 31 8.45 8.17 16.07
N ASN A 32 8.08 6.90 16.17
CA ASN A 32 7.65 6.27 17.42
C ASN A 32 8.81 5.67 18.22
N GLN A 33 10.07 5.94 17.84
CA GLN A 33 11.28 5.49 18.54
C GLN A 33 11.36 3.97 18.73
N ILE A 34 10.81 3.20 17.77
CA ILE A 34 10.88 1.74 17.80
C ILE A 34 12.31 1.30 17.53
N GLU A 35 12.82 0.40 18.36
CA GLU A 35 14.13 -0.22 18.16
C GLU A 35 14.14 -1.12 16.92
N TYR A 36 15.23 -1.07 16.17
CA TYR A 36 15.46 -1.89 14.99
C TYR A 36 16.93 -2.24 14.87
N THR A 37 17.23 -3.32 14.15
CA THR A 37 18.59 -3.64 13.71
C THR A 37 18.68 -3.52 12.19
N GLU A 38 19.87 -3.23 11.68
CA GLU A 38 20.11 -3.04 10.25
C GLU A 38 21.35 -3.83 9.83
N ASN A 39 21.29 -4.44 8.65
CA ASN A 39 22.44 -5.02 7.98
C ASN A 39 22.38 -4.73 6.48
N ASN A 40 23.34 -5.23 5.71
CA ASN A 40 23.40 -5.01 4.26
C ASN A 40 22.15 -5.49 3.49
N ASN A 41 21.31 -6.33 4.10
CA ASN A 41 20.10 -6.88 3.49
C ASN A 41 18.82 -6.15 3.93
N GLY A 42 18.91 -5.17 4.84
CA GLY A 42 17.77 -4.35 5.26
C GLY A 42 17.61 -4.21 6.77
N VAL A 43 16.39 -3.88 7.17
CA VAL A 43 16.02 -3.54 8.55
C VAL A 43 15.17 -4.65 9.17
N PHE A 44 15.50 -5.03 10.40
CA PHE A 44 14.75 -6.00 11.19
C PHE A 44 14.07 -5.31 12.36
N ILE A 45 12.78 -5.58 12.54
CA ILE A 45 11.93 -4.95 13.54
C ILE A 45 11.17 -6.03 14.28
N ASN A 46 11.20 -5.97 15.62
CA ASN A 46 10.41 -6.88 16.42
C ASN A 46 8.97 -6.36 16.58
N MET A 47 8.03 -7.00 15.87
CA MET A 47 6.61 -6.63 15.86
C MET A 47 5.96 -6.66 17.25
N THR A 48 6.51 -7.41 18.21
CA THR A 48 5.94 -7.48 19.57
C THR A 48 6.27 -6.27 20.44
N LEU A 49 7.20 -5.40 20.00
CA LEU A 49 7.58 -4.17 20.70
C LEU A 49 6.72 -2.96 20.29
N LEU A 50 5.89 -3.10 19.25
CA LEU A 50 5.05 -2.00 18.79
C LEU A 50 3.86 -1.82 19.73
N ASN A 51 3.69 -0.58 20.21
CA ASN A 51 2.50 -0.19 20.94
C ASN A 51 1.29 -0.01 20.00
N ASN A 52 0.09 0.06 20.59
CA ASN A 52 -1.16 0.18 19.84
C ASN A 52 -1.21 1.44 18.96
N ASP A 53 -0.60 2.54 19.39
CA ASP A 53 -0.59 3.80 18.63
C ASP A 53 0.26 3.66 17.36
N THR A 54 1.41 3.02 17.46
CA THR A 54 2.28 2.72 16.32
C THR A 54 1.56 1.79 15.33
N LEU A 55 0.95 0.71 15.84
CA LEU A 55 0.17 -0.22 15.01
C LEU A 55 -0.99 0.49 14.30
N LYS A 56 -1.67 1.42 14.99
CA LYS A 56 -2.74 2.24 14.43
C LYS A 56 -2.22 3.18 13.34
N HIS A 57 -1.08 3.84 13.53
CA HIS A 57 -0.47 4.69 12.51
C HIS A 57 -0.09 3.92 11.25
N ILE A 58 0.53 2.75 11.41
CA ILE A 58 0.86 1.86 10.29
C ILE A 58 -0.42 1.42 9.57
N GLY A 59 -1.43 0.95 10.31
CA GLY A 59 -2.70 0.52 9.74
C GLY A 59 -3.45 1.63 8.99
N ASN A 60 -3.39 2.88 9.49
CA ASN A 60 -3.97 4.03 8.81
C ASN A 60 -3.22 4.36 7.51
N PHE A 61 -1.89 4.26 7.51
CA PHE A 61 -1.09 4.46 6.32
C PHE A 61 -1.39 3.40 5.25
N ILE A 62 -1.45 2.12 5.61
CA ILE A 62 -1.82 1.04 4.68
C ILE A 62 -3.19 1.30 4.06
N LYS A 63 -4.21 1.63 4.88
CA LYS A 63 -5.54 1.99 4.37
C LYS A 63 -5.53 3.16 3.39
N TYR A 64 -4.66 4.15 3.63
CA TYR A 64 -4.50 5.29 2.72
C TYR A 64 -3.91 4.85 1.38
N VAL A 65 -2.88 4.00 1.39
CA VAL A 65 -2.28 3.42 0.17
C VAL A 65 -3.31 2.62 -0.62
N ASP A 66 -4.06 1.74 0.05
CA ASP A 66 -5.11 0.92 -0.59
C ASP A 66 -6.20 1.78 -1.25
N LEU A 67 -6.61 2.86 -0.57
CA LEU A 67 -7.59 3.79 -1.11
C LEU A 67 -7.04 4.51 -2.36
N GLN A 68 -5.78 4.93 -2.32
CA GLN A 68 -5.12 5.58 -3.46
C GLN A 68 -5.03 4.63 -4.65
N GLN A 69 -4.65 3.36 -4.44
CA GLN A 69 -4.59 2.37 -5.52
C GLN A 69 -5.96 2.15 -6.16
N LYS A 70 -7.02 1.97 -5.37
CA LYS A 70 -8.39 1.82 -5.90
C LYS A 70 -8.86 3.02 -6.70
N GLN A 71 -8.51 4.23 -6.28
CA GLN A 71 -8.84 5.44 -7.04
C GLN A 71 -8.12 5.48 -8.39
N LEU A 72 -6.84 5.12 -8.42
CA LEU A 72 -6.06 5.05 -9.65
C LEU A 72 -6.62 4.00 -10.62
N GLU A 73 -6.94 2.81 -10.11
CA GLU A 73 -7.58 1.74 -10.89
C GLU A 73 -8.90 2.21 -11.50
N SER A 74 -9.76 2.86 -10.70
CA SER A 74 -11.02 3.40 -11.20
C SER A 74 -10.82 4.44 -12.30
N VAL A 75 -9.78 5.28 -12.21
CA VAL A 75 -9.48 6.29 -13.24
C VAL A 75 -9.00 5.61 -14.53
N GLU A 76 -8.14 4.60 -14.43
CA GLU A 76 -7.66 3.84 -15.60
C GLU A 76 -8.80 3.04 -16.26
N ASP A 77 -9.71 2.46 -15.49
CA ASP A 77 -10.90 1.79 -16.02
C ASP A 77 -11.81 2.73 -16.80
N ILE A 78 -12.07 3.93 -16.26
CA ILE A 78 -12.86 4.96 -16.92
C ILE A 78 -12.19 5.38 -18.23
N LYS A 79 -10.88 5.63 -18.20
CA LYS A 79 -10.09 5.99 -19.39
C LYS A 79 -10.12 4.89 -20.45
N ALA A 80 -9.98 3.63 -20.05
CA ALA A 80 -10.05 2.49 -20.96
C ALA A 80 -11.46 2.35 -21.59
N LYS A 81 -12.52 2.63 -20.83
CA LYS A 81 -13.89 2.64 -21.34
C LYS A 81 -14.08 3.74 -22.40
N TYR A 82 -13.67 4.98 -22.10
CA TYR A 82 -13.77 6.09 -23.06
C TYR A 82 -12.98 5.83 -24.34
N GLN A 83 -11.76 5.29 -24.24
CA GLN A 83 -10.99 4.91 -25.42
C GLN A 83 -11.75 3.89 -26.28
N LYS A 84 -12.31 2.84 -25.65
CA LYS A 84 -13.09 1.82 -26.36
C LYS A 84 -14.32 2.40 -27.06
N GLU A 85 -15.04 3.32 -26.42
CA GLU A 85 -16.21 3.98 -27.02
C GLU A 85 -15.80 4.86 -28.20
N PHE A 86 -14.78 5.72 -28.02
CA PHE A 86 -14.29 6.59 -29.09
C PHE A 86 -13.79 5.83 -30.33
N TYR A 87 -13.09 4.71 -30.15
CA TYR A 87 -12.62 3.89 -31.28
C TYR A 87 -13.73 3.09 -31.97
N LYS A 88 -14.84 2.79 -31.29
CA LYS A 88 -16.02 2.17 -31.91
C LYS A 88 -16.73 3.15 -32.84
N ASP A 89 -16.99 4.36 -32.36
CA ASP A 89 -17.67 5.41 -33.14
C ASP A 89 -16.91 5.78 -34.42
N ASN A 90 -15.58 5.81 -34.37
CA ASN A 90 -14.74 6.12 -35.54
C ASN A 90 -14.69 4.99 -36.58
N LYS A 91 -14.94 3.73 -36.20
CA LYS A 91 -15.04 2.64 -37.17
C LYS A 91 -16.38 2.63 -37.91
N GLU A 92 -17.46 3.10 -37.29
CA GLU A 92 -18.78 3.17 -37.92
C GLU A 92 -18.88 4.32 -38.93
N ASN A 93 -18.18 5.44 -38.70
CA ASN A 93 -18.18 6.60 -39.61
C ASN A 93 -17.20 6.50 -40.80
N SER A 94 -16.40 5.42 -40.90
CA SER A 94 -15.44 5.22 -42.01
C SER A 94 -15.98 4.36 -43.16
N PHE A 95 -17.22 3.88 -43.08
CA PHE A 95 -17.88 3.07 -44.11
C PHE A 95 -19.18 3.68 -44.66
N GLY A 96 -19.36 5.00 -44.51
CA GLY A 96 -20.45 5.78 -45.10
C GLY A 96 -20.06 6.51 -46.36
#